data_AF-A0A961VVM5-F1
#
_entry.id   AF-A0A961VVM5-F1
#
_cell.length_a   1.000
_cell.length_b   1.000
_cell.length_c   1.000
_cell.angle_alpha   90.00
_cell.angle_beta   90.00
_cell.angle_gamma   90.00
#
_symmetry.space_group_name_H-M   'P 1'
#
loop_
_entity.id
_entity.type
_entity.pdbx_description
1 polymer ?
#
loop_
_entity_poly.entity_id
_entity_poly.type
_entity_poly.pdbx_seq_one_letter_code
_entity_poly.pdbx_strand_id
1 'polypeptide(L)'
;MGGKGTARERASAGLNPVPGIDMTLEEAEAFLETLRPEPAADTPRRSKSPRAAAPPIGEGGVTATVQALSALIESGRPEFRDKTWMPHRPPRPEKSEGGVAFEIKSEFEPKGDQPQAIAELVAGVEAEERDQVLLGVTGSGKTYTVAKVIEATQRPALVLAPNKTLAAQLYGEFKSFFPENAVEYFVSYYD
;
A
#
# COMPACT_ATOMS: atom_id res chain seq x y z
N MET A 1 -18.70 40.31 -14.87
CA MET A 1 -19.91 39.51 -15.13
C MET A 1 -19.53 38.04 -14.96
N GLY A 2 -20.31 37.27 -14.20
CA GLY A 2 -20.21 35.80 -14.07
C GLY A 2 -19.24 35.33 -12.98
N GLY A 3 -19.61 34.53 -11.99
CA GLY A 3 -20.88 33.92 -11.60
C GLY A 3 -20.70 33.32 -10.20
N LYS A 4 -21.75 33.35 -9.38
CA LYS A 4 -21.76 32.83 -8.01
C LYS A 4 -21.79 31.29 -8.03
N GLY A 5 -20.62 30.66 -8.18
CA GLY A 5 -20.46 29.23 -7.98
C GLY A 5 -19.96 28.94 -6.55
N THR A 6 -20.62 28.04 -5.84
CA THR A 6 -20.16 27.57 -4.52
C THR A 6 -18.84 26.81 -4.64
N ALA A 7 -18.05 26.72 -3.56
CA ALA A 7 -16.78 25.96 -3.56
C ALA A 7 -16.94 24.49 -4.01
N ARG A 8 -18.15 23.95 -3.85
CA ARG A 8 -18.55 22.61 -4.29
C ARG A 8 -18.69 22.49 -5.82
N GLU A 9 -19.14 23.55 -6.50
CA GLU A 9 -19.21 23.62 -7.98
C GLU A 9 -17.85 23.89 -8.63
N ARG A 10 -16.88 24.43 -7.87
CA ARG A 10 -15.49 24.55 -8.33
C ARG A 10 -14.72 23.22 -8.21
N ALA A 11 -15.13 22.36 -7.29
CA ALA A 11 -14.55 21.02 -7.12
C ALA A 11 -15.12 19.99 -8.13
N SER A 12 -16.25 20.28 -8.79
CA SER A 12 -16.81 19.42 -9.84
C SER A 12 -16.14 19.59 -11.21
N ALA A 13 -15.38 20.67 -11.41
CA ALA A 13 -14.41 20.74 -12.50
C ALA A 13 -13.17 19.96 -12.03
N GLY A 14 -13.14 18.67 -12.35
CA GLY A 14 -12.09 17.73 -11.95
C GLY A 14 -10.68 18.18 -12.34
N LEU A 15 -9.69 17.41 -11.87
CA LEU A 15 -8.28 17.47 -12.26
C LEU A 15 -8.15 18.00 -13.70
N ASN A 16 -7.53 19.17 -13.87
CA ASN A 16 -7.16 19.61 -15.21
C ASN A 16 -6.05 18.67 -15.69
N PRO A 17 -6.27 17.92 -16.79
CA PRO A 17 -5.32 16.92 -17.19
C PRO A 17 -4.01 17.55 -17.69
N VAL A 18 -2.86 17.02 -17.25
CA VAL A 18 -1.54 17.29 -17.83
C VAL A 18 -1.41 16.45 -19.11
N PRO A 19 -1.30 17.09 -20.29
CA PRO A 19 -1.22 16.36 -21.56
C PRO A 19 0.00 15.43 -21.60
N GLY A 20 -0.23 14.14 -21.82
CA GLY A 20 0.81 13.12 -22.01
C GLY A 20 1.24 12.35 -20.76
N ILE A 21 0.68 12.64 -19.59
CA ILE A 21 0.92 11.89 -18.33
C ILE A 21 -0.38 11.37 -17.73
N ASP A 22 -1.47 12.10 -17.93
CA ASP A 22 -2.72 11.80 -17.23
C ASP A 22 -3.48 10.66 -17.90
N MET A 23 -3.47 9.54 -17.20
CA MET A 23 -4.37 8.42 -17.43
C MET A 23 -5.79 8.87 -17.08
N THR A 24 -6.74 8.78 -18.03
CA THR A 24 -8.14 9.10 -17.76
C THR A 24 -8.72 8.15 -16.69
N LEU A 25 -9.83 8.52 -16.04
CA LEU A 25 -10.52 7.61 -15.09
C LEU A 25 -10.86 6.27 -15.75
N GLU A 26 -11.24 6.29 -17.02
CA GLU A 26 -11.56 5.11 -17.82
C GLU A 26 -10.29 4.28 -18.11
N GLU A 27 -9.16 4.93 -18.40
CA GLU A 27 -7.87 4.26 -18.58
C GLU A 27 -7.33 3.70 -17.26
N ALA A 28 -7.54 4.40 -16.13
CA ALA A 28 -7.16 3.94 -14.80
C ALA A 28 -8.02 2.75 -14.36
N GLU A 29 -9.32 2.76 -14.65
CA GLU A 29 -10.22 1.62 -14.44
C GLU A 29 -9.84 0.43 -15.35
N ALA A 30 -9.59 0.68 -16.63
CA ALA A 30 -9.13 -0.37 -17.56
C ALA A 30 -7.78 -0.96 -17.10
N PHE A 31 -6.87 -0.13 -16.61
CA PHE A 31 -5.59 -0.56 -16.06
C PHE A 31 -5.74 -1.28 -14.71
N LEU A 32 -6.66 -0.86 -13.85
CA LEU A 32 -7.03 -1.61 -12.65
C LEU A 32 -7.58 -2.99 -13.00
N GLU A 33 -8.32 -3.11 -14.10
CA GLU A 33 -8.82 -4.39 -14.60
C GLU A 33 -7.68 -5.29 -15.10
N THR A 34 -6.63 -4.74 -15.73
CA THR A 34 -5.45 -5.54 -16.11
C THR A 34 -4.59 -5.98 -14.93
N LEU A 35 -4.64 -5.22 -13.82
CA LEU A 35 -3.99 -5.58 -12.56
C LEU A 35 -4.83 -6.52 -11.70
N ARG A 36 -6.09 -6.79 -12.07
CA ARG A 36 -6.86 -7.84 -11.38
C ARG A 36 -6.15 -9.16 -11.62
N PRO A 37 -5.73 -9.88 -10.57
CA PRO A 37 -5.25 -11.23 -10.76
C PRO A 37 -6.39 -12.05 -11.39
N GLU A 38 -6.06 -12.87 -12.39
CA GLU A 38 -6.95 -13.93 -12.87
C GLU A 38 -7.58 -14.62 -11.66
N PRO A 39 -8.91 -14.88 -11.66
CA PRO A 39 -9.54 -15.61 -10.57
C PRO A 39 -8.72 -16.88 -10.38
N ALA A 40 -8.08 -17.01 -9.21
CA ALA A 40 -7.08 -18.03 -8.97
C ALA A 40 -7.57 -19.34 -9.56
N ALA A 41 -6.89 -19.83 -10.61
CA ALA A 41 -7.23 -21.10 -11.24
C ALA A 41 -7.36 -22.10 -10.11
N ASP A 42 -8.56 -22.68 -9.97
CA ASP A 42 -9.06 -23.43 -8.81
C ASP A 42 -7.92 -24.20 -8.17
N THR A 43 -7.23 -23.54 -7.22
CA THR A 43 -5.97 -24.07 -6.72
C THR A 43 -6.42 -25.32 -6.01
N PRO A 44 -5.96 -26.54 -6.42
CA PRO A 44 -6.56 -27.78 -5.98
C PRO A 44 -6.65 -27.69 -4.48
N ARG A 45 -7.88 -27.58 -3.95
CA ARG A 45 -8.15 -27.27 -2.55
C ARG A 45 -7.20 -28.16 -1.79
N ARG A 46 -6.23 -27.55 -1.10
CA ARG A 46 -5.24 -28.27 -0.30
C ARG A 46 -6.04 -29.36 0.40
N SER A 47 -5.83 -30.63 0.02
CA SER A 47 -6.74 -31.69 0.41
C SER A 47 -6.90 -31.54 1.91
N LYS A 48 -8.12 -31.22 2.36
CA LYS A 48 -8.37 -31.12 3.78
C LYS A 48 -7.98 -32.50 4.28
N SER A 49 -6.85 -32.61 4.98
CA SER A 49 -6.52 -33.81 5.74
C SER A 49 -7.83 -34.21 6.40
N PRO A 50 -8.31 -35.45 6.21
CA PRO A 50 -9.70 -35.80 6.46
C PRO A 50 -10.04 -35.29 7.84
N ARG A 51 -10.81 -34.19 7.88
CA ARG A 51 -11.26 -33.63 9.14
C ARG A 51 -12.21 -34.70 9.63
N ALA A 52 -11.78 -35.44 10.64
CA ALA A 52 -12.65 -36.37 11.33
C ALA A 52 -14.00 -35.67 11.49
N ALA A 53 -15.07 -36.33 11.03
CA ALA A 53 -16.41 -35.78 11.11
C ALA A 53 -16.59 -35.22 12.52
N ALA A 54 -16.94 -33.94 12.62
CA ALA A 54 -17.27 -33.39 13.92
C ALA A 54 -18.39 -34.26 14.48
N PRO A 55 -18.24 -34.80 15.71
CA PRO A 55 -19.24 -35.69 16.28
C PRO A 55 -20.59 -34.97 16.29
N PRO A 56 -21.71 -35.69 16.14
CA PRO A 56 -23.04 -35.08 16.18
C PRO A 56 -23.15 -34.23 17.45
N ILE A 57 -23.58 -32.98 17.31
CA ILE A 57 -23.82 -32.09 18.43
C ILE A 57 -25.08 -32.60 19.13
N GLY A 58 -24.91 -33.57 20.02
CA GLY A 58 -25.90 -33.85 21.05
C GLY A 58 -25.97 -32.68 22.04
N GLU A 59 -27.01 -32.61 22.85
CA GLU A 59 -27.18 -31.57 23.89
C GLU A 59 -25.95 -31.42 24.82
N GLY A 60 -25.06 -32.41 24.88
CA GLY A 60 -23.77 -32.32 25.58
C GLY A 60 -22.66 -31.52 24.87
N GLY A 61 -22.78 -31.21 23.57
CA GLY A 61 -21.73 -30.53 22.79
C GLY A 61 -21.57 -29.04 23.13
N VAL A 62 -22.68 -28.35 23.45
CA VAL A 62 -22.64 -26.97 23.95
C VAL A 62 -22.00 -26.95 25.33
N THR A 63 -22.41 -27.87 26.21
CA THR A 63 -21.83 -28.02 27.56
C THR A 63 -20.33 -28.33 27.51
N ALA A 64 -19.90 -29.21 26.62
CA ALA A 64 -18.47 -29.54 26.45
C ALA A 64 -17.67 -28.33 25.93
N THR A 65 -18.24 -27.52 25.05
CA THR A 65 -17.60 -26.30 24.53
C THR A 65 -17.49 -25.23 25.63
N VAL A 66 -18.55 -25.06 26.42
CA VAL A 66 -18.59 -24.13 27.56
C VAL A 66 -17.61 -24.58 28.65
N GLN A 67 -17.55 -25.87 28.96
CA GLN A 67 -16.58 -26.42 29.91
C GLN A 67 -15.14 -26.25 29.41
N ALA A 68 -14.87 -26.51 28.14
CA ALA A 68 -13.54 -26.32 27.56
C ALA A 68 -13.11 -24.84 27.58
N LEU A 69 -14.03 -23.92 27.28
CA LEU A 69 -13.78 -22.48 27.36
C LEU A 69 -13.56 -22.03 28.81
N SER A 70 -14.40 -22.48 29.74
CA SER A 70 -14.28 -22.16 31.17
C SER A 70 -12.94 -22.64 31.73
N ALA A 71 -12.55 -23.89 31.42
CA ALA A 71 -11.25 -24.45 31.81
C ALA A 71 -10.07 -23.66 31.22
N LEU A 72 -10.21 -23.14 29.99
CA LEU A 72 -9.17 -22.34 29.34
C LEU A 72 -9.06 -20.92 29.93
N ILE A 73 -10.18 -20.35 30.39
CA ILE A 73 -10.20 -19.06 31.09
C ILE A 73 -9.61 -19.21 32.50
N GLU A 74 -10.00 -20.25 33.23
CA GLU A 74 -9.59 -20.48 34.61
C GLU A 74 -8.14 -20.97 34.74
N SER A 75 -7.74 -21.92 33.89
CA SER A 75 -6.42 -22.59 33.99
C SER A 75 -5.41 -22.11 32.94
N GLY A 76 -5.82 -21.15 32.10
CA GLY A 76 -5.05 -20.72 30.94
C GLY A 76 -4.92 -21.81 29.87
N ARG A 77 -4.30 -21.45 28.76
CA ARG A 77 -3.93 -22.42 27.72
C ARG A 77 -2.79 -23.33 28.22
N PRO A 78 -2.98 -24.67 28.24
CA PRO A 78 -1.96 -25.61 28.70
C PRO A 78 -0.60 -25.42 28.02
N GLU A 79 -0.61 -25.02 26.74
CA GLU A 79 0.57 -24.81 25.90
C GLU A 79 1.45 -23.64 26.37
N PHE A 80 0.91 -22.75 27.19
CA PHE A 80 1.58 -21.52 27.66
C PHE A 80 1.64 -21.42 29.19
N ARG A 81 1.37 -22.51 29.93
CA ARG A 81 1.40 -22.51 31.41
C ARG A 81 2.79 -22.15 31.97
N ASP A 82 3.84 -22.67 31.35
CA ASP A 82 5.23 -22.47 31.80
C ASP A 82 6.01 -21.50 30.89
N LYS A 83 5.34 -20.88 29.90
CA LYS A 83 5.99 -20.03 28.89
C LYS A 83 5.12 -18.83 28.57
N THR A 84 5.65 -17.62 28.71
CA THR A 84 5.02 -16.42 28.17
C THR A 84 4.81 -16.60 26.66
N TRP A 85 3.57 -16.43 26.20
CA TRP A 85 3.27 -16.47 24.77
C TRP A 85 4.13 -15.44 24.04
N MET A 86 5.04 -15.93 23.19
CA MET A 86 5.83 -15.10 22.29
C MET A 86 5.29 -15.33 20.88
N PRO A 87 4.79 -14.30 20.19
CA PRO A 87 4.46 -14.41 18.78
C PRO A 87 5.71 -14.87 18.04
N HIS A 88 5.57 -15.90 17.18
CA HIS A 88 6.64 -16.33 16.31
C HIS A 88 7.06 -15.16 15.42
N ARG A 89 8.18 -14.53 15.76
CA ARG A 89 8.83 -13.50 14.94
C ARG A 89 9.95 -14.21 14.20
N PRO A 90 9.76 -14.64 12.94
CA PRO A 90 10.86 -15.19 12.17
C PRO A 90 12.02 -14.18 12.15
N PRO A 91 13.28 -14.65 12.17
CA PRO A 91 14.41 -13.75 12.01
C PRO A 91 14.18 -12.98 10.71
N ARG A 92 14.21 -11.64 10.79
CA ARG A 92 14.12 -10.82 9.59
C ARG A 92 15.32 -11.22 8.72
N PRO A 93 15.11 -11.57 7.43
CA PRO A 93 16.24 -11.81 6.55
C PRO A 93 17.17 -10.59 6.61
N GLU A 94 18.48 -10.83 6.45
CA GLU A 94 19.44 -9.72 6.32
C GLU A 94 18.94 -8.78 5.23
N LYS A 95 19.14 -7.47 5.44
CA LYS A 95 18.76 -6.48 4.44
C LYS A 95 19.40 -6.91 3.12
N SER A 96 18.63 -6.86 2.04
CA SER A 96 19.13 -7.04 0.69
C SER A 96 20.07 -5.87 0.37
N GLU A 97 21.27 -5.84 0.93
CA GLU A 97 22.30 -4.95 0.46
C GLU A 97 22.75 -5.48 -0.91
N GLY A 98 22.60 -4.65 -1.95
CA GLY A 98 22.78 -5.05 -3.36
C GLY A 98 21.51 -5.01 -4.22
N GLY A 99 20.58 -4.09 -3.95
CA GLY A 99 19.43 -3.84 -4.83
C GLY A 99 19.78 -3.03 -6.09
N VAL A 100 18.92 -3.10 -7.11
CA VAL A 100 19.00 -2.22 -8.29
C VAL A 100 18.83 -0.78 -7.82
N ALA A 101 19.75 0.12 -8.19
CA ALA A 101 19.65 1.53 -7.85
C ALA A 101 18.33 2.11 -8.40
N PHE A 102 17.64 2.91 -7.60
CA PHE A 102 16.47 3.64 -8.08
C PHE A 102 16.94 4.69 -9.08
N GLU A 103 16.47 4.61 -10.32
CA GLU A 103 16.82 5.55 -11.38
C GLU A 103 15.57 6.01 -12.09
N ILE A 104 15.35 7.33 -12.12
CA ILE A 104 14.20 7.91 -12.80
C ILE A 104 14.48 8.01 -14.29
N LYS A 105 13.58 7.45 -15.10
CA LYS A 105 13.54 7.67 -16.55
C LYS A 105 12.43 8.67 -16.84
N SER A 106 12.83 9.91 -17.11
CA SER A 106 11.89 10.99 -17.40
C SER A 106 12.56 12.07 -18.26
N GLU A 107 11.80 12.67 -19.17
CA GLU A 107 12.22 13.87 -19.92
C GLU A 107 12.05 15.16 -19.09
N PHE A 108 11.39 15.07 -17.93
CA PHE A 108 11.21 16.22 -17.05
C PHE A 108 12.46 16.45 -16.22
N GLU A 109 12.79 17.73 -16.06
CA GLU A 109 13.75 18.21 -15.08
C GLU A 109 13.00 18.97 -13.97
N PRO A 110 13.46 18.90 -12.72
CA PRO A 110 12.87 19.68 -11.63
C PRO A 110 12.86 21.18 -11.96
N LYS A 111 11.70 21.84 -11.83
CA LYS A 111 11.51 23.26 -12.16
C LYS A 111 10.74 23.99 -11.07
N GLY A 112 10.85 25.32 -11.07
CA GLY A 112 10.22 26.17 -10.04
C GLY A 112 10.81 25.86 -8.67
N ASP A 113 9.94 25.65 -7.68
CA ASP A 113 10.36 25.38 -6.29
C ASP A 113 10.74 23.91 -6.05
N GLN A 114 10.57 23.03 -7.03
CA GLN A 114 10.88 21.59 -6.88
C GLN A 114 12.34 21.31 -6.49
N PRO A 115 13.38 21.91 -7.10
CA PRO A 115 14.77 21.62 -6.74
C PRO A 115 15.06 21.91 -5.25
N GLN A 116 14.51 23.02 -4.74
CA GLN A 116 14.66 23.39 -3.33
C GLN A 116 13.92 22.40 -2.43
N ALA A 117 12.65 22.09 -2.73
CA ALA A 117 11.87 21.15 -1.96
C ALA A 117 12.51 19.75 -1.90
N ILE A 118 13.09 19.28 -3.01
CA ILE A 118 13.83 18.00 -3.05
C ILE A 118 15.04 18.07 -2.13
N ALA A 119 15.85 19.13 -2.22
CA ALA A 119 17.05 19.28 -1.40
C ALA A 119 16.73 19.31 0.10
N GLU A 120 15.69 20.05 0.50
CA GLU A 120 15.25 20.13 1.90
C GLU A 120 14.76 18.78 2.42
N LEU A 121 13.92 18.08 1.65
CA LEU A 121 13.42 16.76 2.05
C LEU A 121 14.54 15.71 2.15
N VAL A 122 15.48 15.70 1.20
CA VAL A 122 16.63 14.79 1.24
C VAL A 122 17.49 15.08 2.47
N ALA A 123 17.78 16.35 2.76
CA ALA A 123 18.54 16.74 3.94
C ALA A 123 17.85 16.30 5.25
N GLY A 124 16.53 16.47 5.36
CA GLY A 124 15.77 16.00 6.52
C GLY A 124 15.83 14.47 6.67
N VAL A 125 15.77 13.72 5.56
CA VAL A 125 15.89 12.25 5.58
C VAL A 125 17.29 11.81 6.04
N GLU A 126 18.34 12.49 5.58
CA GLU A 126 19.74 12.25 5.99
C GLU A 126 19.99 12.61 7.46
N ALA A 127 19.30 13.63 7.97
CA ALA A 127 19.32 14.03 9.38
C ALA A 127 18.46 13.12 10.28
N GLU A 128 17.91 12.03 9.74
CA GLU A 128 17.02 11.09 10.44
C GLU A 128 15.74 11.75 11.00
N GLU A 129 15.27 12.84 10.39
CA GLU A 129 13.99 13.43 10.71
C GLU A 129 12.86 12.45 10.39
N ARG A 130 11.99 12.20 11.37
CA ARG A 130 10.94 11.20 11.25
C ARG A 130 9.74 11.69 10.44
N ASP A 131 9.36 12.94 10.64
CA ASP A 131 8.14 13.53 10.11
C ASP A 131 8.47 14.81 9.33
N GLN A 132 8.11 14.85 8.05
CA GLN A 132 8.32 15.99 7.16
C GLN A 132 7.07 16.23 6.32
N VAL A 133 6.79 17.48 5.95
CA VAL A 133 5.58 17.86 5.21
C VAL A 133 5.96 18.62 3.94
N LEU A 134 5.63 18.06 2.78
CA LEU A 134 5.72 18.75 1.50
C LEU A 134 4.43 19.54 1.22
N LEU A 135 4.47 20.86 1.44
CA LEU A 135 3.38 21.76 1.09
C LEU A 135 3.46 22.13 -0.39
N GLY A 136 2.54 21.59 -1.21
CA GLY A 136 2.50 21.88 -2.64
C GLY A 136 1.08 22.05 -3.18
N VAL A 137 0.88 23.07 -4.02
CA VAL A 137 -0.39 23.29 -4.73
C VAL A 137 -0.70 22.16 -5.72
N THR A 138 -1.94 22.05 -6.17
CA THR A 138 -2.31 21.07 -7.21
C THR A 138 -1.60 21.39 -8.52
N GLY A 139 -1.12 20.37 -9.22
CA GLY A 139 -0.39 20.52 -10.49
C GLY A 139 1.10 20.89 -10.35
N SER A 140 1.62 21.08 -9.12
CA SER A 140 3.04 21.42 -8.91
C SER A 140 4.02 20.25 -9.07
N GLY A 141 3.56 19.08 -9.51
CA GLY A 141 4.41 17.88 -9.66
C GLY A 141 4.87 17.27 -8.33
N LYS A 142 3.99 17.17 -7.34
CA LYS A 142 4.31 16.56 -6.02
C LYS A 142 4.81 15.12 -6.15
N THR A 143 4.20 14.30 -7.00
CA THR A 143 4.64 12.92 -7.20
C THR A 143 6.07 12.87 -7.75
N TYR A 144 6.37 13.67 -8.78
CA TYR A 144 7.72 13.76 -9.34
C TYR A 144 8.75 14.26 -8.31
N THR A 145 8.38 15.23 -7.48
CA THR A 145 9.21 15.72 -6.36
C THR A 145 9.55 14.57 -5.40
N VAL A 146 8.54 13.80 -4.97
CA VAL A 146 8.74 12.64 -4.08
C VAL A 146 9.55 11.54 -4.76
N ALA A 147 9.33 11.29 -6.05
CA ALA A 147 10.12 10.33 -6.83
C ALA A 147 11.61 10.71 -6.81
N LYS A 148 11.94 12.00 -7.03
CA LYS A 148 13.32 12.48 -6.93
C LYS A 148 13.94 12.30 -5.54
N VAL A 149 13.14 12.43 -4.47
CA VAL A 149 13.61 12.13 -3.10
C VAL A 149 13.90 10.64 -2.93
N ILE A 150 13.06 9.75 -3.48
CA ILE A 150 13.31 8.29 -3.46
C ILE A 150 14.59 7.94 -4.22
N GLU A 151 14.78 8.51 -5.41
CA GLU A 151 16.00 8.37 -6.21
C GLU A 151 17.24 8.89 -5.45
N ALA A 152 17.18 10.06 -4.82
CA ALA A 152 18.33 10.62 -4.11
C ALA A 152 18.70 9.79 -2.86
N THR A 153 17.71 9.35 -2.10
CA THR A 153 17.94 8.66 -0.81
C THR A 153 18.24 7.17 -0.97
N GLN A 154 17.91 6.56 -2.11
CA GLN A 154 18.08 5.13 -2.38
C GLN A 154 17.42 4.22 -1.33
N ARG A 155 16.27 4.63 -0.79
CA ARG A 155 15.53 3.90 0.25
C ARG A 155 14.25 3.29 -0.31
N PRO A 156 13.93 2.02 0.01
CA PRO A 156 12.62 1.46 -0.29
C PRO A 156 11.51 2.30 0.34
N ALA A 157 10.50 2.65 -0.45
CA ALA A 157 9.43 3.55 -0.04
C ALA A 157 8.07 2.84 -0.05
N LEU A 158 7.20 3.22 0.88
CA LEU A 158 5.79 2.83 0.91
C LEU A 158 4.95 4.09 0.72
N VAL A 159 4.20 4.15 -0.38
CA VAL A 159 3.29 5.26 -0.67
C VAL A 159 1.88 4.84 -0.30
N LEU A 160 1.24 5.60 0.60
CA LEU A 160 -0.12 5.34 1.05
C LEU A 160 -1.08 6.33 0.39
N ALA A 161 -2.17 5.81 -0.17
CA ALA A 161 -3.23 6.60 -0.77
C ALA A 161 -4.57 6.32 -0.05
N PRO A 162 -5.47 7.31 0.03
CA PRO A 162 -6.71 7.17 0.79
C PRO A 162 -7.79 6.36 0.06
N ASN A 163 -7.64 6.07 -1.23
CA ASN A 163 -8.60 5.30 -2.03
C ASN A 163 -7.92 4.56 -3.19
N LYS A 164 -8.62 3.58 -3.78
CA LYS A 164 -8.11 2.73 -4.88
C LYS A 164 -7.77 3.55 -6.14
N THR A 165 -8.56 4.55 -6.48
CA THR A 165 -8.35 5.38 -7.68
C THR A 165 -7.03 6.16 -7.61
N LEU A 166 -6.78 6.88 -6.51
CA LEU A 166 -5.54 7.62 -6.31
C LEU A 166 -4.35 6.66 -6.17
N ALA A 167 -4.54 5.50 -5.55
CA ALA A 167 -3.50 4.48 -5.47
C ALA A 167 -3.08 4.00 -6.87
N ALA A 168 -4.05 3.74 -7.75
CA ALA A 168 -3.81 3.33 -9.13
C ALA A 168 -3.08 4.42 -9.93
N GLN A 169 -3.54 5.68 -9.81
CA GLN A 169 -2.90 6.83 -10.46
C GLN A 169 -1.43 6.95 -10.04
N LEU A 170 -1.16 6.95 -8.73
CA LEU A 170 0.20 7.05 -8.21
C LEU A 170 1.06 5.87 -8.67
N TYR A 171 0.51 4.66 -8.68
CA TYR A 171 1.23 3.49 -9.18
C TYR A 171 1.60 3.64 -10.67
N GLY A 172 0.68 4.12 -11.52
CA GLY A 172 0.98 4.40 -12.93
C GLY A 172 2.06 5.47 -13.12
N GLU A 173 2.00 6.56 -12.34
CA GLU A 173 3.02 7.62 -12.32
C GLU A 173 4.39 7.05 -11.89
N PHE A 174 4.45 6.33 -10.78
CA PHE A 174 5.70 5.74 -10.28
C PHE A 174 6.25 4.65 -11.21
N LYS A 175 5.41 3.83 -11.84
CA LYS A 175 5.84 2.83 -12.81
C LYS A 175 6.46 3.47 -14.04
N SER A 176 5.90 4.60 -14.47
CA SER A 176 6.45 5.41 -15.55
C SER A 176 7.78 6.06 -15.17
N PHE A 177 7.92 6.56 -13.94
CA PHE A 177 9.18 7.14 -13.47
C PHE A 177 10.28 6.11 -13.26
N PHE A 178 9.96 4.92 -12.76
CA PHE A 178 10.92 3.87 -12.41
C PHE A 178 10.66 2.56 -13.19
N PRO A 179 10.81 2.57 -14.53
CA PRO A 179 10.47 1.41 -15.36
C PRO A 179 11.36 0.19 -15.07
N GLU A 180 12.61 0.43 -14.65
CA GLU A 180 13.62 -0.60 -14.36
C GLU A 180 13.65 -1.03 -12.90
N ASN A 181 12.78 -0.48 -12.04
CA ASN A 181 12.69 -0.86 -10.63
C ASN A 181 11.36 -1.57 -10.30
N ALA A 182 11.35 -2.27 -9.17
CA ALA A 182 10.17 -2.94 -8.66
C ALA A 182 9.18 -1.93 -8.05
N VAL A 183 8.28 -1.41 -8.87
CA VAL A 183 7.10 -0.67 -8.45
C VAL A 183 5.94 -1.66 -8.37
N GLU A 184 5.36 -1.81 -7.18
CA GLU A 184 4.34 -2.81 -6.87
C GLU A 184 3.05 -2.14 -6.38
N TYR A 185 1.91 -2.78 -6.63
CA TYR A 185 0.59 -2.30 -6.25
C TYR A 185 -0.07 -3.23 -5.23
N PHE A 186 -0.45 -2.71 -4.07
CA PHE A 186 -1.06 -3.51 -3.00
C PHE A 186 -2.34 -2.85 -2.48
N VAL A 187 -3.49 -3.46 -2.80
CA VAL A 187 -4.82 -3.07 -2.32
C VAL A 187 -5.63 -4.30 -1.93
N SER A 188 -6.69 -4.10 -1.16
CA SER A 188 -7.66 -5.18 -0.89
C SER A 188 -8.23 -5.72 -2.20
N TYR A 189 -8.13 -7.04 -2.37
CA TYR A 189 -8.79 -7.78 -3.45
C TYR A 189 -10.31 -7.83 -3.31
N TYR A 190 -10.84 -7.44 -2.15
CA TYR A 190 -12.27 -7.28 -1.91
C TYR A 190 -12.69 -5.82 -2.12
N ASP A 191 -13.87 -5.66 -2.70
CA ASP A 191 -14.57 -4.37 -2.84
C ASP A 191 -15.34 -4.01 -1.57
#